data_AF-A0A651GV54-F1
#
_entry.id   AF-A0A651GV54-F1
#
_cell.length_a   1.000
_cell.length_b   1.000
_cell.length_c   1.000
_cell.angle_alpha   90.00
_cell.angle_beta   90.00
_cell.angle_gamma   90.00
#
_symmetry.space_group_name_H-M   'P 1'
#
loop_
_entity.id
_entity.type
_entity.pdbx_description
1 polymer ?
#
loop_
_entity_poly.entity_id
_entity_poly.type
_entity_poly.pdbx_seq_one_letter_code
_entity_poly.pdbx_strand_id
1 'polypeptide(L)'
;IKQGDHLFSIFDPSHLWVEVLAYRDHLTHLPEITGAEILTSRNESITLSSSQLAIVSRDLRSDATGNRSKITISVENTDGALSLNQPVRIRLAGKDSEEVIAVPAEAVFDNESYKVVFVMHSGDQFERRMIRTGRSYGGFTTVLEGLDSGERVVTKGVYPLHLMTGNIQIEDGHDH
;
A
#
# COMPACT_ATOMS: atom_id res chain seq x y z
N ILE A 1 8.51 15.55 50.92
CA ILE A 1 7.77 15.81 49.67
C ILE A 1 8.05 17.26 49.29
N LYS A 2 8.70 17.52 48.15
CA LYS A 2 8.96 18.89 47.68
C LYS A 2 7.86 19.30 46.71
N GLN A 3 7.58 20.61 46.66
CA GLN A 3 6.65 21.22 45.72
C GLN A 3 7.17 20.98 44.29
N GLY A 4 6.44 20.17 43.50
CA GLY A 4 6.78 19.84 42.11
C GLY A 4 6.89 18.35 41.78
N ASP A 5 6.83 17.44 42.76
CA ASP A 5 6.83 16.00 42.48
C ASP A 5 5.52 15.57 41.80
N HIS A 6 5.60 14.94 40.63
CA HIS A 6 4.47 14.30 39.94
C HIS A 6 3.94 13.16 40.82
N LEU A 7 2.83 13.40 41.51
CA LEU A 7 2.30 12.47 42.52
C LEU A 7 1.55 11.29 41.90
N PHE A 8 0.87 11.48 40.76
CA PHE A 8 0.16 10.43 40.03
C PHE A 8 0.06 10.74 38.54
N SER A 9 0.12 9.71 37.70
CA SER A 9 -0.27 9.76 36.29
C SER A 9 -1.55 8.95 36.14
N ILE A 10 -2.63 9.58 35.65
CA ILE A 10 -3.87 8.87 35.33
C ILE A 10 -3.70 8.32 33.92
N PHE A 11 -3.74 6.99 33.81
CA PHE A 11 -3.61 6.29 32.55
C PHE A 11 -4.92 5.58 32.23
N ASP A 12 -5.47 5.81 31.03
CA ASP A 12 -6.67 5.14 30.55
C ASP A 12 -6.27 3.98 29.60
N PRO A 13 -6.36 2.72 30.04
CA PRO A 13 -6.00 1.58 29.21
C PRO A 13 -7.01 1.26 28.10
N SER A 14 -8.17 1.91 28.08
CA SER A 14 -9.17 1.74 27.03
C SER A 14 -8.80 2.45 25.73
N HIS A 15 -7.88 3.42 25.77
CA HIS A 15 -7.39 4.15 24.61
C HIS A 15 -5.87 4.17 24.64
N LEU A 16 -5.25 3.49 23.68
CA LEU A 16 -3.79 3.43 23.58
C LEU A 16 -3.31 4.24 22.39
N TRP A 17 -2.10 4.78 22.50
CA TRP A 17 -1.39 5.35 21.37
C TRP A 17 -0.38 4.34 20.84
N VAL A 18 -0.45 4.09 19.53
CA VAL A 18 0.52 3.32 18.79
C VAL A 18 1.39 4.29 18.02
N GLU A 19 2.67 4.35 18.36
CA GLU A 19 3.66 5.08 17.57
C GLU A 19 4.19 4.18 16.45
N VAL A 20 4.06 4.66 15.22
CA VAL A 20 4.45 3.93 14.02
C VAL A 20 5.55 4.71 13.30
N LEU A 21 6.67 4.04 13.03
CA LEU A 21 7.76 4.56 12.23
C LEU A 21 7.68 3.94 10.83
N ALA A 22 7.43 4.78 9.82
CA ALA A 22 7.30 4.35 8.44
C ALA A 22 8.09 5.26 7.50
N TYR A 23 8.38 4.78 6.28
CA TYR A 23 8.96 5.61 5.23
C TYR A 23 7.98 6.71 4.83
N ARG A 24 8.51 7.91 4.52
CA ARG A 24 7.70 9.09 4.19
C ARG A 24 6.73 8.84 3.02
N ASP A 25 7.20 8.15 1.98
CA ASP A 25 6.39 7.89 0.79
C ASP A 25 5.14 7.09 1.12
N HIS A 26 5.24 6.14 2.05
CA HIS A 26 4.08 5.36 2.48
C HIS A 26 3.06 6.21 3.25
N LEU A 27 3.51 7.14 4.10
CA LEU A 27 2.62 7.98 4.91
C LEU A 27 1.92 9.09 4.10
N THR A 28 2.58 9.58 3.05
CA THR A 28 2.02 10.62 2.17
C THR A 28 0.81 10.10 1.39
N HIS A 29 0.76 8.79 1.18
CA HIS A 29 -0.25 8.10 0.39
C HIS A 29 -1.41 7.51 1.21
N LEU A 30 -1.39 7.69 2.52
CA LEU A 30 -2.48 7.35 3.44
C LEU A 30 -3.11 8.67 3.95
N PRO A 31 -3.89 9.40 3.13
CA PRO A 31 -4.56 10.62 3.59
C PRO A 31 -5.60 10.30 4.68
N GLU A 32 -6.35 9.22 4.50
CA GLU A 32 -7.32 8.68 5.46
C GLU A 32 -6.97 7.22 5.78
N ILE A 33 -7.03 6.85 7.07
CA ILE A 33 -6.91 5.46 7.51
C ILE A 33 -8.33 4.95 7.79
N THR A 34 -8.73 3.90 7.09
CA THR A 34 -10.06 3.28 7.17
C THR A 34 -10.08 2.02 8.04
N GLY A 35 -8.90 1.48 8.34
CA GLY A 35 -8.76 0.31 9.19
C GLY A 35 -7.32 0.06 9.57
N ALA A 36 -7.10 -0.81 10.55
CA ALA A 36 -5.79 -1.31 10.90
C ALA A 36 -5.84 -2.77 11.33
N GLU A 37 -4.84 -3.54 10.96
CA GLU A 37 -4.57 -4.86 11.52
C GLU A 37 -3.33 -4.76 12.40
N ILE A 38 -3.47 -5.04 13.70
CA ILE A 38 -2.36 -5.08 14.65
C ILE A 38 -2.01 -6.54 14.95
N LEU A 39 -0.78 -6.92 14.66
CA LEU A 39 -0.21 -8.20 15.05
C LEU A 39 0.61 -8.01 16.34
N THR A 40 0.16 -8.64 17.42
CA THR A 40 0.83 -8.57 18.73
C THR A 40 2.06 -9.47 18.78
N SER A 41 2.88 -9.30 19.82
CA SER A 41 4.02 -10.19 20.08
C SER A 41 3.61 -11.65 20.36
N ARG A 42 2.34 -11.90 20.71
CA ARG A 42 1.76 -13.24 20.87
C ARG A 42 1.22 -13.82 19.56
N ASN A 43 1.45 -13.14 18.44
CA ASN A 43 0.93 -13.52 17.13
C ASN A 43 -0.61 -13.54 17.05
N GLU A 44 -1.25 -12.75 17.91
CA GLU A 44 -2.69 -12.47 17.85
C GLU A 44 -2.91 -11.31 16.88
N SER A 45 -3.89 -11.44 15.99
CA SER A 45 -4.28 -10.36 15.07
C SER A 45 -5.52 -9.67 15.62
N ILE A 46 -5.44 -8.35 15.75
CA ILE A 46 -6.52 -7.46 16.18
C ILE A 46 -6.88 -6.59 14.99
N THR A 47 -8.11 -6.70 14.51
CA THR A 47 -8.62 -5.86 13.42
C THR A 47 -9.41 -4.70 14.00
N LEU A 48 -9.03 -3.49 13.60
CA LEU A 48 -9.65 -2.23 14.01
C LEU A 48 -10.30 -1.57 12.79
N SER A 49 -11.54 -1.12 12.98
CA SER A 49 -12.28 -0.34 11.98
C SER A 49 -11.98 1.15 12.11
N SER A 50 -12.40 1.96 11.13
CA SER A 50 -12.23 3.43 11.13
C SER A 50 -12.82 4.14 12.34
N SER A 51 -13.80 3.54 13.04
CA SER A 51 -14.38 4.10 14.28
C SER A 51 -13.51 3.85 15.51
N GLN A 52 -12.64 2.85 15.46
CA GLN A 52 -11.83 2.38 16.59
C GLN A 52 -10.40 2.91 16.53
N LEU A 53 -10.08 3.74 15.54
CA LEU A 53 -8.75 4.32 15.37
C LEU A 53 -8.83 5.76 14.84
N ALA A 54 -7.86 6.57 15.22
CA ALA A 54 -7.71 7.93 14.71
C ALA A 54 -6.25 8.35 14.65
N ILE A 55 -5.87 9.11 13.63
CA ILE A 55 -4.54 9.72 13.58
C ILE A 55 -4.51 10.86 14.60
N VAL A 56 -3.61 10.76 15.58
CA VAL A 56 -3.38 11.80 16.60
C VAL A 56 -2.36 12.80 16.10
N SER A 57 -1.25 12.31 15.52
CA SER A 57 -0.21 13.18 14.98
C SER A 57 0.54 12.53 13.82
N ARG A 58 1.09 13.37 12.95
CA ARG A 58 1.95 12.97 11.84
C ARG A 58 3.18 13.87 11.83
N ASP A 59 4.27 13.37 12.38
CA ASP A 59 5.58 14.02 12.30
C ASP A 59 6.32 13.50 11.06
N LEU A 60 6.16 14.24 9.96
CA LEU A 60 6.84 13.95 8.70
C LEU A 60 8.30 14.43 8.67
N ARG A 61 8.78 15.08 9.75
CA ARG A 61 10.19 15.45 9.86
C ARG A 61 10.99 14.15 9.95
N SER A 62 12.02 14.06 9.13
CA SER A 62 12.84 12.86 9.06
C SER A 62 13.52 12.62 10.42
N ASP A 63 13.61 11.35 10.81
CA ASP A 63 14.53 10.90 11.87
C ASP A 63 15.99 11.26 11.52
N ALA A 64 16.93 11.07 12.46
CA ALA A 64 18.35 11.39 12.25
C ALA A 64 18.97 10.70 11.00
N THR A 65 18.32 9.64 10.51
CA THR A 65 18.65 8.87 9.30
C THR A 65 18.03 9.39 8.01
N GLY A 66 17.14 10.40 8.08
CA GLY A 66 16.64 11.13 6.92
C GLY A 66 15.41 10.52 6.22
N ASN A 67 15.02 9.28 6.53
CA ASN A 67 14.08 8.54 5.67
C ASN A 67 12.84 7.99 6.37
N ARG A 68 12.74 8.08 7.70
CA ARG A 68 11.55 7.63 8.44
C ARG A 68 10.82 8.81 9.08
N SER A 69 9.51 8.68 9.10
CA SER A 69 8.58 9.63 9.69
C SER A 69 7.74 8.91 10.74
N LYS A 70 7.32 9.67 11.75
CA LYS A 70 6.55 9.14 12.87
C LYS A 70 5.09 9.52 12.72
N ILE A 71 4.20 8.56 12.95
CA ILE A 71 2.76 8.77 13.05
C ILE A 71 2.30 8.16 14.37
N THR A 72 1.47 8.90 15.10
CA THR A 72 0.82 8.43 16.33
C THR A 72 -0.64 8.16 16.02
N ILE A 73 -1.11 6.96 16.31
CA ILE A 73 -2.48 6.51 16.07
C ILE A 73 -3.10 6.17 17.42
N SER A 74 -4.26 6.76 17.71
CA SER A 74 -5.10 6.34 18.83
C SER A 74 -5.86 5.10 18.40
N VAL A 75 -5.89 4.08 19.26
CA VAL A 75 -6.64 2.84 19.06
C VAL A 75 -7.48 2.55 20.29
N GLU A 76 -8.72 2.10 20.07
CA GLU A 76 -9.54 1.53 21.13
C GLU A 76 -8.97 0.18 21.56
N ASN A 77 -8.92 -0.03 22.87
CA ASN A 77 -8.41 -1.24 23.51
C ASN A 77 -9.37 -1.71 24.60
N THR A 78 -10.67 -1.70 24.31
CA THR A 78 -11.74 -2.08 25.25
C THR A 78 -11.61 -3.50 25.75
N ASP A 79 -11.08 -4.41 24.93
CA ASP A 79 -10.88 -5.82 25.27
C ASP A 79 -9.56 -6.07 26.03
N GLY A 80 -8.72 -5.04 26.23
CA GLY A 80 -7.43 -5.16 26.92
C GLY A 80 -6.42 -6.04 26.19
N ALA A 81 -6.61 -6.28 24.89
CA ALA A 81 -5.76 -7.17 24.10
C ALA A 81 -4.37 -6.57 23.82
N LEU A 82 -4.25 -5.25 23.83
CA LEU A 82 -2.99 -4.53 23.68
C LEU A 82 -2.39 -4.20 25.05
N SER A 83 -1.10 -4.49 25.19
CA SER A 83 -0.30 -4.15 26.36
C SER A 83 0.55 -2.91 26.10
N LEU A 84 0.66 -2.03 27.10
CA LEU A 84 1.59 -0.91 27.07
C LEU A 84 3.03 -1.36 26.88
N ASN A 85 3.82 -0.48 26.26
CA ASN A 85 5.25 -0.64 26.07
C ASN A 85 5.64 -1.94 25.33
N GLN A 86 4.71 -2.58 24.63
CA GLN A 86 5.02 -3.70 23.76
C GLN A 86 5.20 -3.26 22.31
N PRO A 87 6.21 -3.78 21.61
CA PRO A 87 6.31 -3.64 20.18
C PRO A 87 5.19 -4.44 19.51
N VAL A 88 4.53 -3.81 18.54
CA VAL A 88 3.50 -4.43 17.70
C VAL A 88 3.83 -4.16 16.24
N ARG A 89 3.35 -5.03 15.35
CA ARG A 89 3.33 -4.74 13.92
C ARG A 89 1.95 -4.27 13.55
N ILE A 90 1.86 -3.24 12.73
CA ILE A 90 0.59 -2.69 12.27
C ILE A 90 0.57 -2.63 10.75
N ARG A 91 -0.54 -3.06 10.15
CA ARG A 91 -0.89 -2.81 8.75
C ARG A 91 -2.02 -1.82 8.73
N LEU A 92 -1.84 -0.72 8.01
CA LEU A 92 -2.84 0.34 7.90
C LEU A 92 -3.57 0.17 6.57
N ALA A 93 -4.90 0.14 6.62
CA ALA A 93 -5.75 0.23 5.45
C ALA A 93 -6.06 1.71 5.21
N GLY A 94 -5.79 2.18 3.99
CA GLY A 94 -6.14 3.52 3.55
C GLY A 94 -7.48 3.52 2.82
N LYS A 95 -8.07 4.70 2.68
CA LYS A 95 -9.08 4.92 1.64
C LYS A 95 -8.35 5.14 0.32
N ASP A 96 -8.24 4.10 -0.51
CA ASP A 96 -7.91 4.32 -1.92
C ASP A 96 -9.09 5.08 -2.53
N SER A 97 -8.85 6.35 -2.89
CA SER A 97 -9.89 7.24 -3.41
C SER A 97 -10.15 7.07 -4.90
N GLU A 98 -9.46 6.17 -5.59
CA GLU A 98 -9.71 5.85 -6.98
C GLU A 98 -9.99 4.36 -7.15
N GLU A 99 -11.14 4.02 -7.73
CA GLU A 99 -11.32 2.73 -8.37
C GLU A 99 -10.32 2.65 -9.52
N VAL A 100 -9.33 1.79 -9.36
CA VAL A 100 -8.27 1.59 -10.34
C VAL A 100 -8.26 0.15 -10.81
N ILE A 101 -7.85 -0.07 -12.06
CA ILE A 101 -7.67 -1.42 -12.59
C ILE A 101 -6.38 -1.98 -11.99
N ALA A 102 -6.45 -3.14 -11.35
CA ALA A 102 -5.29 -3.80 -10.76
C ALA A 102 -5.01 -5.13 -11.46
N VAL A 103 -3.75 -5.35 -11.84
CA VAL A 103 -3.27 -6.60 -12.43
C VAL A 103 -2.20 -7.24 -11.56
N PRO A 104 -2.03 -8.57 -11.53
CA PRO A 104 -0.90 -9.19 -10.86
C PRO A 104 0.42 -8.62 -11.36
N ALA A 105 1.37 -8.34 -10.47
CA ALA A 105 2.65 -7.74 -10.86
C ALA A 105 3.41 -8.58 -11.89
N GLU A 106 3.27 -9.91 -11.83
CA GLU A 106 3.86 -10.87 -12.77
C GLU A 106 3.29 -10.77 -14.20
N ALA A 107 2.13 -10.16 -14.39
CA ALA A 107 1.50 -9.94 -15.70
C ALA A 107 2.12 -8.75 -16.46
N VAL A 108 2.87 -7.90 -15.77
CA VAL A 108 3.48 -6.70 -16.35
C VAL A 108 4.89 -7.05 -16.82
N PHE A 109 5.14 -6.94 -18.12
CA PHE A 109 6.50 -6.88 -18.62
C PHE A 109 7.02 -5.46 -18.43
N ASP A 110 8.05 -5.34 -17.61
CA ASP A 110 8.65 -4.08 -17.24
C ASP A 110 10.09 -4.04 -17.77
N ASN A 111 10.40 -3.00 -18.55
CA ASN A 111 11.79 -2.65 -18.84
C ASN A 111 12.04 -1.17 -18.52
N GLU A 112 13.29 -0.73 -18.61
CA GLU A 112 13.67 0.63 -18.19
C GLU A 112 12.95 1.75 -18.97
N SER A 113 12.30 1.46 -20.10
CA SER A 113 11.69 2.47 -20.99
C SER A 113 10.17 2.37 -21.12
N TYR A 114 9.58 1.18 -20.95
CA TYR A 114 8.15 0.94 -21.15
C TYR A 114 7.65 -0.23 -20.32
N LYS A 115 6.34 -0.20 -20.05
CA LYS A 115 5.61 -1.29 -19.42
C LYS A 115 4.53 -1.79 -20.35
N VAL A 116 4.44 -3.11 -20.53
CA VAL A 116 3.45 -3.72 -21.41
C VAL A 116 2.76 -4.90 -20.73
N VAL A 117 1.51 -5.13 -21.10
CA VAL A 117 0.74 -6.33 -20.76
C VAL A 117 0.30 -7.03 -22.04
N PHE A 118 -0.05 -8.29 -21.93
CA PHE A 118 -0.62 -9.08 -23.01
C PHE A 118 -2.08 -9.35 -22.70
N VAL A 119 -2.98 -8.74 -23.47
CA VAL A 119 -4.43 -8.90 -23.34
C VAL A 119 -4.90 -10.07 -24.20
N MET A 120 -5.71 -10.95 -23.62
CA MET A 120 -6.24 -12.14 -24.26
C MET A 120 -7.70 -11.93 -24.67
N HIS A 121 -7.92 -11.70 -25.96
CA HIS A 121 -9.26 -11.51 -26.52
C HIS A 121 -10.01 -12.85 -26.60
N SER A 122 -9.45 -13.84 -27.30
CA SER A 122 -10.08 -15.16 -27.50
C SER A 122 -9.06 -16.22 -27.90
N GLY A 123 -9.17 -17.43 -27.35
CA GLY A 123 -8.28 -18.55 -27.69
C GLY A 123 -6.80 -18.19 -27.50
N ASP A 124 -6.02 -18.32 -28.57
CA ASP A 124 -4.57 -18.03 -28.62
C ASP A 124 -4.25 -16.63 -29.20
N GLN A 125 -5.21 -15.71 -29.25
CA GLN A 125 -4.98 -14.34 -29.71
C GLN A 125 -4.61 -13.42 -28.54
N PHE A 126 -3.37 -12.94 -28.58
CA PHE A 126 -2.79 -12.03 -27.60
C PHE A 126 -2.47 -10.68 -28.24
N GLU A 127 -2.87 -9.60 -27.60
CA GLU A 127 -2.52 -8.24 -27.99
C GLU A 127 -1.49 -7.68 -26.99
N ARG A 128 -0.33 -7.24 -27.50
CA ARG A 128 0.64 -6.50 -26.69
C ARG A 128 0.18 -5.06 -26.57
N ARG A 129 -0.04 -4.59 -25.35
CA ARG A 129 -0.49 -3.23 -25.09
C ARG A 129 0.45 -2.51 -24.13
N MET A 130 0.83 -1.28 -24.49
CA MET A 130 1.54 -0.39 -23.58
C MET A 130 0.59 0.12 -22.51
N ILE A 131 1.06 0.12 -21.27
CA ILE A 131 0.27 0.58 -20.13
C ILE A 131 1.04 1.61 -19.32
N ARG A 132 0.29 2.53 -18.72
CA ARG A 132 0.80 3.40 -17.67
C ARG A 132 0.44 2.81 -16.33
N THR A 133 1.42 2.38 -15.55
CA THR A 133 1.17 1.81 -14.22
C THR A 133 1.23 2.87 -13.13
N GLY A 134 0.44 2.66 -12.09
CA GLY A 134 0.53 3.36 -10.81
C GLY A 134 1.33 2.54 -9.79
N ARG A 135 0.85 2.54 -8.55
CA ARG A 135 1.52 1.87 -7.44
C ARG A 135 1.38 0.34 -7.53
N SER A 136 2.38 -0.35 -7.01
CA SER A 136 2.31 -1.79 -6.77
C SER A 136 2.22 -2.08 -5.27
N TYR A 137 1.23 -2.88 -4.87
CA TYR A 137 1.01 -3.27 -3.48
C TYR A 137 0.36 -4.66 -3.42
N GLY A 138 0.74 -5.46 -2.42
CA GLY A 138 0.12 -6.78 -2.18
C GLY A 138 0.28 -7.78 -3.33
N GLY A 139 1.30 -7.64 -4.19
CA GLY A 139 1.50 -8.48 -5.37
C GLY A 139 0.73 -8.04 -6.62
N PHE A 140 0.01 -6.91 -6.54
CA PHE A 140 -0.70 -6.30 -7.66
C PHE A 140 -0.06 -4.98 -8.05
N THR A 141 -0.22 -4.60 -9.33
CA THR A 141 0.18 -3.32 -9.91
C THR A 141 -1.06 -2.63 -10.44
N THR A 142 -1.21 -1.36 -10.07
CA THR A 142 -2.27 -0.49 -10.57
C THR A 142 -1.99 -0.12 -12.02
N VAL A 143 -3.02 -0.12 -12.87
CA VAL A 143 -3.00 0.36 -14.25
C VAL A 143 -3.83 1.63 -14.32
N LEU A 144 -3.18 2.73 -14.71
CA LEU A 144 -3.77 4.06 -14.84
C LEU A 144 -4.31 4.29 -16.25
N GLU A 145 -3.65 3.74 -17.27
CA GLU A 145 -4.04 3.83 -18.67
C GLU A 145 -3.63 2.57 -19.44
N GLY A 146 -4.36 2.28 -20.52
CA GLY A 146 -4.05 1.21 -21.47
C GLY A 146 -4.65 -0.14 -21.11
N LEU A 147 -5.58 -0.22 -20.16
CA LEU A 147 -6.36 -1.43 -19.90
C LEU A 147 -7.77 -1.02 -19.48
N ASP A 148 -8.77 -1.80 -19.88
CA ASP A 148 -10.17 -1.63 -19.52
C ASP A 148 -10.61 -2.69 -18.51
N SER A 149 -11.65 -2.36 -17.74
CA SER A 149 -12.20 -3.29 -16.75
C SER A 149 -12.79 -4.54 -17.43
N GLY A 150 -12.46 -5.72 -16.89
CA GLY A 150 -12.91 -7.01 -17.41
C GLY A 150 -12.00 -7.64 -18.47
N GLU A 151 -10.94 -6.95 -18.90
CA GLU A 151 -9.95 -7.53 -19.80
C GLU A 151 -9.10 -8.62 -19.11
N ARG A 152 -8.80 -9.70 -19.84
CA ARG A 152 -8.00 -10.81 -19.33
C ARG A 152 -6.55 -10.59 -19.72
N VAL A 153 -5.66 -10.51 -18.74
CA VAL A 153 -4.21 -10.40 -18.96
C VAL A 153 -3.49 -11.71 -18.70
N VAL A 154 -2.41 -11.94 -19.45
CA VAL A 154 -1.56 -13.11 -19.25
C VAL A 154 -0.67 -12.91 -18.04
N THR A 155 -0.72 -13.83 -17.08
CA THR A 155 0.06 -13.79 -15.83
C THR A 155 1.30 -14.68 -15.85
N LYS A 156 1.35 -15.68 -16.75
CA LYS A 156 2.46 -16.64 -16.88
C LYS A 156 2.94 -16.72 -18.32
N GLY A 157 4.26 -16.75 -18.53
CA GLY A 157 4.83 -16.81 -19.88
C GLY A 157 4.88 -15.47 -20.61
N VAL A 158 4.82 -14.36 -19.87
CA VAL A 158 4.94 -12.99 -20.40
C VAL A 158 6.22 -12.80 -21.22
N TYR A 159 7.35 -13.35 -20.75
CA TYR A 159 8.65 -13.22 -21.43
C TYR A 159 8.68 -13.94 -22.80
N PRO A 160 8.29 -15.23 -22.92
CA PRO A 160 8.09 -15.87 -24.23
C PRO A 160 7.15 -15.11 -25.19
N LEU A 161 6.01 -14.61 -24.70
CA LEU A 161 5.07 -13.85 -25.53
C LEU A 161 5.69 -12.54 -26.04
N HIS A 162 6.47 -11.85 -25.19
CA HIS A 162 7.20 -10.66 -25.60
C HIS A 162 8.20 -10.95 -26.72
N LEU A 163 8.96 -12.04 -26.64
CA LEU A 163 9.91 -12.44 -27.67
C LEU A 163 9.20 -12.80 -29.00
N MET A 164 8.05 -13.49 -28.94
CA MET A 164 7.27 -13.86 -30.12
C MET A 164 6.61 -12.65 -30.80
N THR A 165 6.26 -11.63 -30.02
CA THR A 165 5.63 -10.39 -30.50
C THR A 165 6.68 -9.33 -30.88
N GLY A 166 7.98 -9.63 -30.76
CA GLY A 166 9.10 -8.70 -30.94
C GLY A 166 9.31 -8.12 -32.34
N ASN A 167 8.50 -8.51 -33.34
CA ASN A 167 8.64 -8.07 -34.74
C ASN A 167 7.48 -7.20 -35.26
N ILE A 168 6.58 -6.70 -34.42
CA ILE A 168 5.54 -5.77 -34.89
C ILE A 168 6.15 -4.36 -34.90
N GLN A 169 6.46 -3.86 -36.10
CA GLN A 169 6.87 -2.48 -36.36
C GLN A 169 5.88 -1.53 -35.69
N ILE A 170 6.39 -0.69 -34.81
CA ILE A 170 5.70 0.51 -34.37
C ILE A 170 5.72 1.43 -35.60
N GLU A 171 4.58 1.58 -36.27
CA GLU A 171 4.41 2.66 -37.24
C GLU A 171 4.44 3.97 -36.46
N ASP A 172 5.60 4.63 -36.45
CA ASP A 172 5.72 6.03 -36.06
C ASP A 172 4.88 6.86 -37.04
N GLY A 173 3.72 7.31 -36.57
CA GLY A 173 2.94 8.35 -37.24
C GLY A 173 3.72 9.66 -37.22
N HIS A 174 4.58 9.86 -38.22
CA HIS A 174 5.05 11.19 -38.59
C HIS A 174 4.17 11.73 -39.72
N ASP A 175 3.25 12.61 -39.31
CA ASP A 175 2.49 13.53 -40.13
C ASP A 175 3.44 14.53 -40.82
N HIS A 176 3.36 14.65 -42.14
CA HIS A 176 3.81 15.80 -42.93
C HIS A 176 3.11 15.82 -44.30
#